data_AF-A0A521MGW5-F1
#
_entry.id   AF-A0A521MGW5-F1
#
_cell.length_a   1.000
_cell.length_b   1.000
_cell.length_c   1.000
_cell.angle_alpha   90.00
_cell.angle_beta   90.00
_cell.angle_gamma   90.00
#
_symmetry.space_group_name_H-M   'P 1'
#
loop_
_entity.id
_entity.type
_entity.pdbx_description
1 polymer ?
#
loop_
_entity_poly.entity_id
_entity_poly.type
_entity_poly.pdbx_seq_one_letter_code
_entity_poly.pdbx_strand_id
1 'polypeptide(L)'
;MSEHYVGGPYFDELTHGQIFDEAPAVTLTSGLAASHQAILGDRMRLPLDAHLSSSVTGSGAPVANPGLVTDIAIGQSTVVTHHVKANLFYRGLRFHRFPVLGDTLYTRTEVVGLRENSAKPGRGATGLAALRMTSADQNGNTVLDFYRCAMLPLSPDPIEARTRHADDLGAIGPSEPAPYVSPDGWDLDTYRERVPGRHFDSDLVGSVFHSSGDVVSSAPELARLSLNIAATHHDDRVGAHGRLVYGGHTIGIALAQATR
;
A
#
# COMPACT_ATOMS: atom_id res chain seq x y z
N MET A 1 37.88 -7.11 6.04
CA MET A 1 36.59 -7.83 6.07
C MET A 1 35.64 -7.07 5.18
N SER A 2 34.94 -7.72 4.26
CA SER A 2 33.90 -7.06 3.46
C SER A 2 32.63 -6.96 4.32
N GLU A 3 32.20 -5.73 4.60
CA GLU A 3 30.92 -5.48 5.25
C GLU A 3 29.83 -5.45 4.18
N HIS A 4 28.80 -6.27 4.34
CA HIS A 4 27.61 -6.27 3.49
C HIS A 4 26.44 -5.76 4.32
N TYR A 5 25.98 -4.55 4.02
CA TYR A 5 24.84 -3.95 4.69
C TYR A 5 23.55 -4.42 4.01
N VAL A 6 22.64 -5.01 4.78
CA VAL A 6 21.30 -5.39 4.32
C VAL A 6 20.41 -4.16 4.44
N GLY A 7 19.88 -3.64 3.32
CA GLY A 7 19.09 -2.40 3.40
C GLY A 7 18.40 -1.89 2.14
N GLY A 8 18.31 -2.68 1.06
CA GLY A 8 17.77 -2.20 -0.22
C GLY A 8 18.62 -1.08 -0.83
N PRO A 9 18.21 -0.53 -1.99
CA PRO A 9 19.02 0.43 -2.74
C PRO A 9 18.92 1.87 -2.20
N TYR A 10 19.98 2.65 -2.41
CA TYR A 10 19.97 4.11 -2.38
C TYR A 10 19.43 4.70 -3.70
N PHE A 11 19.12 6.00 -3.71
CA PHE A 11 18.57 6.66 -4.90
C PHE A 11 19.47 6.55 -6.14
N ASP A 12 20.77 6.75 -5.98
CA ASP A 12 21.79 6.73 -7.04
C ASP A 12 22.18 5.32 -7.50
N GLU A 13 21.59 4.28 -6.90
CA GLU A 13 21.70 2.89 -7.31
C GLU A 13 20.50 2.43 -8.15
N LEU A 14 19.48 3.28 -8.29
CA LEU A 14 18.28 2.98 -9.07
C LEU A 14 18.47 3.36 -10.55
N THR A 15 17.86 2.56 -11.42
CA THR A 15 17.80 2.85 -12.87
C THR A 15 16.38 2.72 -13.40
N HIS A 16 16.06 3.44 -14.48
CA HIS A 16 14.73 3.32 -15.11
C HIS A 16 14.46 1.91 -15.62
N GLY A 17 13.23 1.45 -15.45
CA GLY A 17 12.80 0.11 -15.86
C GLY A 17 13.40 -1.00 -14.98
N GLN A 18 14.15 -0.68 -13.93
CA GLN A 18 14.62 -1.65 -12.96
C GLN A 18 13.43 -2.28 -12.25
N ILE A 19 13.44 -3.61 -12.17
CA ILE A 19 12.36 -4.43 -11.62
C ILE A 19 12.84 -5.12 -10.35
N PHE A 20 11.98 -5.13 -9.35
CA PHE A 20 12.16 -5.86 -8.09
C PHE A 20 10.95 -6.78 -7.89
N ASP A 21 11.16 -8.08 -7.95
CA ASP A 21 10.15 -9.13 -7.87
C ASP A 21 10.52 -10.26 -6.90
N GLU A 22 11.55 -10.03 -6.07
CA GLU A 22 12.06 -11.00 -5.08
C GLU A 22 11.34 -10.94 -3.72
N ALA A 23 10.35 -10.05 -3.56
CA ALA A 23 9.58 -9.96 -2.33
C ALA A 23 8.81 -11.28 -2.10
N PRO A 24 8.82 -11.85 -0.87
CA PRO A 24 8.13 -13.10 -0.60
C PRO A 24 6.64 -13.02 -0.91
N ALA A 25 6.11 -14.04 -1.57
CA ALA A 25 4.67 -14.19 -1.79
C ALA A 25 3.93 -14.38 -0.46
N VAL A 26 2.71 -13.84 -0.35
CA VAL A 26 1.92 -13.92 0.90
C VAL A 26 0.54 -14.47 0.61
N THR A 27 0.25 -15.63 1.18
CA THR A 27 -1.11 -16.18 1.21
C THR A 27 -1.96 -15.43 2.23
N LEU A 28 -3.11 -14.93 1.80
CA LEU A 28 -4.08 -14.24 2.63
C LEU A 28 -4.76 -15.24 3.55
N THR A 29 -4.52 -15.14 4.85
CA THR A 29 -5.10 -16.08 5.83
C THR A 29 -6.05 -15.37 6.78
N SER A 30 -6.92 -16.15 7.45
CA SER A 30 -7.75 -15.63 8.54
C SER A 30 -6.92 -15.08 9.70
N GLY A 31 -5.71 -15.60 9.93
CA GLY A 31 -4.78 -15.08 10.93
C GLY A 31 -4.24 -13.68 10.59
N LEU A 32 -3.91 -13.45 9.32
CA LEU A 32 -3.53 -12.12 8.83
C LEU A 32 -4.71 -11.15 8.94
N ALA A 33 -5.91 -11.58 8.52
CA ALA A 33 -7.13 -10.78 8.61
C ALA A 33 -7.46 -10.38 10.05
N ALA A 34 -7.47 -11.33 10.99
CA ALA A 34 -7.76 -11.07 12.39
C ALA A 34 -6.73 -10.12 13.03
N SER A 35 -5.45 -10.28 12.68
CA SER A 35 -4.36 -9.44 13.20
C SER A 35 -4.43 -8.02 12.64
N HIS A 36 -4.73 -7.86 11.35
CA HIS A 36 -4.95 -6.56 10.70
C HIS A 36 -6.15 -5.83 11.31
N GLN A 37 -7.27 -6.55 11.47
CA GLN A 37 -8.48 -6.06 12.13
C GLN A 37 -8.21 -5.62 13.59
N ALA A 38 -7.40 -6.37 14.34
CA ALA A 38 -7.09 -6.02 15.73
C ALA A 38 -6.29 -4.72 15.87
N ILE A 39 -5.51 -4.36 14.84
CA ILE A 39 -4.67 -3.15 14.84
C ILE A 39 -5.45 -1.93 14.34
N LEU A 40 -6.21 -2.07 13.25
CA LEU A 40 -6.83 -0.94 12.54
C LEU A 40 -8.35 -0.83 12.75
N GLY A 41 -8.97 -1.90 13.23
CA GLY A 41 -10.42 -2.06 13.20
C GLY A 41 -10.91 -2.49 11.81
N ASP A 42 -12.04 -3.20 11.79
CA ASP A 42 -12.79 -3.50 10.57
C ASP A 42 -14.28 -3.58 10.91
N ARG A 43 -15.11 -2.98 10.06
CA ARG A 43 -16.57 -3.04 10.11
C ARG A 43 -17.19 -3.29 8.73
N MET A 44 -16.35 -3.54 7.72
CA MET A 44 -16.83 -3.94 6.40
C MET A 44 -17.50 -5.31 6.48
N ARG A 45 -18.73 -5.40 5.99
CA ARG A 45 -19.58 -6.58 6.20
C ARG A 45 -19.10 -7.80 5.42
N LEU A 46 -18.60 -7.62 4.20
CA LEU A 46 -18.16 -8.74 3.37
C LEU A 46 -16.92 -9.46 3.94
N PRO A 47 -15.87 -8.78 4.41
CA PRO A 47 -14.76 -9.46 5.08
C PRO A 47 -15.13 -10.13 6.41
N LEU A 48 -16.14 -9.61 7.13
CA LEU A 48 -16.51 -10.09 8.46
C LEU A 48 -17.55 -11.22 8.47
N ASP A 49 -18.44 -11.26 7.48
CA ASP A 49 -19.52 -12.25 7.40
C ASP A 49 -19.29 -13.19 6.21
N ALA A 50 -18.79 -14.39 6.51
CA ALA A 50 -18.53 -15.43 5.52
C ALA A 50 -19.79 -15.88 4.75
N HIS A 51 -20.97 -15.87 5.41
CA HIS A 51 -22.23 -16.27 4.78
C HIS A 51 -22.72 -15.20 3.81
N LEU A 52 -22.66 -13.93 4.20
CA LEU A 52 -22.95 -12.81 3.32
C LEU A 52 -21.95 -12.77 2.16
N SER A 53 -20.65 -12.90 2.45
CA SER A 53 -19.60 -12.95 1.44
C SER A 53 -19.86 -14.03 0.41
N SER A 54 -20.14 -15.26 0.84
CA SER A 54 -20.42 -16.36 -0.08
C SER A 54 -21.70 -16.12 -0.90
N SER A 55 -22.75 -15.59 -0.28
CA SER A 55 -24.02 -15.30 -0.97
C SER A 55 -23.89 -14.19 -2.01
N VAL A 56 -23.04 -13.18 -1.77
CA VAL A 56 -22.84 -12.04 -2.67
C VAL A 56 -21.83 -12.35 -3.76
N THR A 57 -20.75 -13.06 -3.44
CA THR A 57 -19.64 -13.26 -4.39
C THR A 57 -19.66 -14.60 -5.10
N GLY A 58 -20.47 -15.55 -4.63
CA GLY A 58 -20.43 -16.95 -5.07
C GLY A 58 -19.15 -17.70 -4.64
N SER A 59 -18.23 -17.05 -3.93
CA SER A 59 -16.98 -17.65 -3.48
C SER A 59 -17.19 -18.64 -2.33
N GLY A 60 -16.35 -19.69 -2.32
CA GLY A 60 -16.24 -20.63 -1.20
C GLY A 60 -15.44 -20.11 0.00
N ALA A 61 -14.83 -18.92 -0.11
CA ALA A 61 -14.07 -18.27 0.95
C ALA A 61 -14.47 -16.80 1.13
N PRO A 62 -14.33 -16.24 2.35
CA PRO A 62 -14.61 -14.83 2.61
C PRO A 62 -13.73 -13.89 1.78
N VAL A 63 -14.30 -12.77 1.33
CA VAL A 63 -13.55 -11.69 0.69
C VAL A 63 -12.48 -11.18 1.66
N ALA A 64 -11.25 -11.02 1.19
CA ALA A 64 -10.18 -10.45 1.99
C ALA A 64 -10.44 -8.95 2.21
N ASN A 65 -10.10 -8.44 3.39
CA ASN A 65 -10.17 -7.01 3.67
C ASN A 65 -9.29 -6.23 2.66
N PRO A 66 -9.81 -5.24 1.92
CA PRO A 66 -9.05 -4.50 0.91
C PRO A 66 -7.87 -3.70 1.51
N GLY A 67 -7.98 -3.25 2.76
CA GLY A 67 -6.86 -2.64 3.50
C GLY A 67 -5.72 -3.63 3.71
N LEU A 68 -6.02 -4.86 4.14
CA LEU A 68 -5.01 -5.92 4.28
C LEU A 68 -4.31 -6.23 2.95
N VAL A 69 -5.07 -6.40 1.87
CA VAL A 69 -4.52 -6.68 0.52
C VAL A 69 -3.60 -5.54 0.08
N THR A 70 -4.03 -4.30 0.28
CA THR A 70 -3.26 -3.10 -0.05
C THR A 70 -1.98 -3.00 0.78
N ASP A 71 -2.06 -3.24 2.09
CA ASP A 71 -0.91 -3.16 2.98
C ASP A 71 0.14 -4.20 2.65
N ILE A 72 -0.26 -5.44 2.33
CA ILE A 72 0.68 -6.49 1.87
C ILE A 72 1.35 -6.08 0.56
N ALA A 73 0.59 -5.60 -0.43
CA ALA A 73 1.15 -5.16 -1.71
C ALA A 73 2.16 -4.01 -1.52
N ILE A 74 1.83 -3.02 -0.69
CA ILE A 74 2.73 -1.91 -0.36
C ILE A 74 3.96 -2.42 0.40
N GLY A 75 3.76 -3.28 1.40
CA GLY A 75 4.84 -3.85 2.21
C GLY A 75 5.84 -4.66 1.37
N GLN A 76 5.36 -5.53 0.48
CA GLN A 76 6.20 -6.24 -0.50
C GLN A 76 7.04 -5.28 -1.36
N SER A 77 6.48 -4.11 -1.74
CA SER A 77 7.23 -3.12 -2.52
C SER A 77 8.35 -2.40 -1.75
N THR A 78 8.42 -2.55 -0.42
CA THR A 78 9.40 -1.84 0.40
C THR A 78 10.82 -2.39 0.30
N VAL A 79 11.03 -3.51 -0.40
CA VAL A 79 12.35 -3.99 -0.82
C VAL A 79 13.16 -2.91 -1.56
N VAL A 80 12.47 -2.04 -2.33
CA VAL A 80 13.09 -0.93 -3.07
C VAL A 80 13.34 0.29 -2.18
N THR A 81 12.63 0.40 -1.06
CA THR A 81 12.54 1.65 -0.30
C THR A 81 12.76 1.45 1.19
N HIS A 82 13.65 0.54 1.56
CA HIS A 82 14.03 0.32 2.95
C HIS A 82 14.62 1.59 3.59
N HIS A 83 15.37 2.40 2.82
CA HIS A 83 15.94 3.69 3.24
C HIS A 83 15.01 4.90 3.08
N VAL A 84 13.70 4.71 2.87
CA VAL A 84 12.76 5.81 2.60
C VAL A 84 12.74 6.86 3.72
N LYS A 85 12.75 8.13 3.33
CA LYS A 85 12.53 9.27 4.23
C LYS A 85 11.07 9.70 4.28
N ALA A 86 10.38 9.63 3.13
CA ALA A 86 8.97 9.93 3.01
C ALA A 86 8.39 9.31 1.73
N ASN A 87 7.10 8.97 1.75
CA ASN A 87 6.33 8.67 0.54
C ASN A 87 5.39 9.83 0.27
N LEU A 88 5.53 10.48 -0.88
CA LEU A 88 4.84 11.74 -1.19
C LEU A 88 3.38 11.51 -1.60
N PHE A 89 3.09 10.41 -2.26
CA PHE A 89 1.73 10.01 -2.63
C PHE A 89 1.64 8.51 -2.93
N TYR A 90 0.42 7.99 -2.86
CA TYR A 90 -0.03 6.79 -3.56
C TYR A 90 -1.05 7.23 -4.62
N ARG A 91 -1.00 6.69 -5.83
CA ARG A 91 -1.86 7.12 -6.95
C ARG A 91 -2.30 5.93 -7.78
N GLY A 92 -3.54 5.96 -8.25
CA GLY A 92 -4.10 4.90 -9.10
C GLY A 92 -4.37 3.60 -8.35
N LEU A 93 -4.48 3.62 -7.02
CA LEU A 93 -4.81 2.43 -6.24
C LEU A 93 -6.24 1.97 -6.58
N ARG A 94 -6.35 0.97 -7.45
CA ARG A 94 -7.61 0.41 -7.92
C ARG A 94 -7.54 -1.11 -7.88
N PHE A 95 -8.55 -1.73 -7.29
CA PHE A 95 -8.73 -3.18 -7.35
C PHE A 95 -9.22 -3.57 -8.74
N HIS A 96 -8.45 -4.41 -9.43
CA HIS A 96 -8.86 -5.06 -10.68
C HIS A 96 -9.63 -6.36 -10.39
N ARG A 97 -9.37 -6.97 -9.23
CA ARG A 97 -10.05 -8.13 -8.67
C ARG A 97 -10.04 -8.01 -7.15
N PHE A 98 -11.00 -8.65 -6.48
CA PHE A 98 -11.09 -8.68 -5.03
C PHE A 98 -10.71 -10.07 -4.52
N PRO A 99 -9.51 -10.25 -3.94
CA PRO A 99 -9.06 -11.55 -3.45
C PRO A 99 -9.95 -12.08 -2.33
N VAL A 100 -9.94 -13.39 -2.17
CA VAL A 100 -10.57 -14.08 -1.04
C VAL A 100 -9.49 -14.68 -0.14
N LEU A 101 -9.83 -15.02 1.10
CA LEU A 101 -8.89 -15.73 1.97
C LEU A 101 -8.49 -17.07 1.33
N GLY A 102 -7.19 -17.34 1.29
CA GLY A 102 -6.57 -18.47 0.58
C GLY A 102 -5.83 -18.04 -0.70
N ASP A 103 -6.16 -16.89 -1.29
CA ASP A 103 -5.40 -16.35 -2.42
C ASP A 103 -3.99 -15.91 -1.99
N THR A 104 -3.04 -15.94 -2.92
CA THR A 104 -1.65 -15.56 -2.66
C THR A 104 -1.23 -14.37 -3.51
N LEU A 105 -0.67 -13.35 -2.86
CA LEU A 105 -0.23 -12.11 -3.51
C LEU A 105 1.26 -12.12 -3.85
N TYR A 106 1.56 -11.72 -5.08
CA TYR A 106 2.90 -11.51 -5.62
C TYR A 106 2.98 -10.07 -6.11
N THR A 107 3.93 -9.27 -5.62
CA THR A 107 4.07 -7.87 -6.05
C THR A 107 5.40 -7.63 -6.74
N ARG A 108 5.30 -7.14 -7.98
CA ARG A 108 6.42 -6.61 -8.76
C ARG A 108 6.48 -5.10 -8.60
N THR A 109 7.67 -4.55 -8.39
CA THR A 109 7.91 -3.10 -8.32
C THR A 109 8.85 -2.66 -9.43
N GLU A 110 8.47 -1.65 -10.22
CA GLU A 110 9.26 -1.09 -11.31
C GLU A 110 9.59 0.39 -11.05
N VAL A 111 10.83 0.79 -11.32
CA VAL A 111 11.25 2.19 -11.29
C VAL A 111 10.82 2.88 -12.58
N VAL A 112 9.81 3.75 -12.50
CA VAL A 112 9.19 4.41 -13.67
C VAL A 112 9.56 5.89 -13.80
N GLY A 113 10.30 6.45 -12.85
CA GLY A 113 10.84 7.80 -12.94
C GLY A 113 11.76 8.14 -11.76
N LEU A 114 12.76 8.97 -12.01
CA LEU A 114 13.76 9.39 -11.04
C LEU A 114 13.99 10.91 -11.13
N ARG A 115 14.10 11.57 -9.98
CA ARG A 115 14.45 13.00 -9.92
C ARG A 115 15.32 13.29 -8.72
N GLU A 116 16.56 13.70 -8.93
CA GLU A 116 17.45 14.16 -7.85
C GLU A 116 16.90 15.48 -7.27
N ASN A 117 16.86 15.61 -5.95
CA ASN A 117 16.44 16.86 -5.31
C ASN A 117 17.61 17.86 -5.31
N SER A 118 17.27 19.15 -5.42
CA SER A 118 18.26 20.21 -5.25
C SER A 118 18.90 20.14 -3.86
N ALA A 119 20.23 20.29 -3.82
CA ALA A 119 20.98 20.31 -2.57
C ALA A 119 20.48 21.44 -1.66
N LYS A 120 20.35 21.15 -0.37
CA LYS A 120 19.98 22.13 0.66
C LYS A 120 21.04 22.12 1.76
N PRO A 121 21.59 23.29 2.16
CA PRO A 121 22.56 23.36 3.24
C PRO A 121 22.05 22.65 4.50
N GLY A 122 22.91 21.84 5.12
CA GLY A 122 22.58 21.08 6.34
C GLY A 122 21.65 19.88 6.15
N ARG A 123 21.35 19.46 4.91
CA ARG A 123 20.54 18.25 4.63
C ARG A 123 21.32 17.30 3.73
N GLY A 124 21.33 16.02 4.10
CA GLY A 124 21.88 14.96 3.24
C GLY A 124 21.13 14.88 1.92
N ALA A 125 21.85 14.59 0.83
CA ALA A 125 21.31 14.52 -0.52
C ALA A 125 20.21 13.44 -0.63
N THR A 126 19.19 13.73 -1.44
CA THR A 126 18.08 12.82 -1.70
C THR A 126 17.63 12.90 -3.15
N GLY A 127 16.90 11.88 -3.59
CA GLY A 127 16.13 11.93 -4.83
C GLY A 127 14.73 11.35 -4.61
N LEU A 128 13.89 11.52 -5.62
CA LEU A 128 12.54 10.99 -5.69
C LEU A 128 12.50 9.86 -6.70
N ALA A 129 12.04 8.69 -6.27
CA ALA A 129 11.77 7.54 -7.13
C ALA A 129 10.26 7.34 -7.25
N ALA A 130 9.75 7.46 -8.47
CA ALA A 130 8.40 7.04 -8.78
C ALA A 130 8.42 5.55 -9.15
N LEU A 131 7.56 4.80 -8.47
CA LEU A 131 7.51 3.35 -8.54
C LEU A 131 6.12 2.92 -8.98
N ARG A 132 6.05 1.95 -9.89
CA ARG A 132 4.83 1.22 -10.23
C ARG A 132 4.85 -0.14 -9.55
N MET A 133 3.79 -0.45 -8.83
CA MET A 133 3.59 -1.76 -8.23
C MET A 133 2.48 -2.47 -8.99
N THR A 134 2.75 -3.70 -9.41
CA THR A 134 1.73 -4.60 -9.97
C THR A 134 1.67 -5.83 -9.10
N SER A 135 0.53 -6.01 -8.42
CA SER A 135 0.26 -7.17 -7.56
C SER A 135 -0.68 -8.13 -8.28
N ALA A 136 -0.32 -9.41 -8.31
CA ALA A 136 -1.11 -10.47 -8.94
C ALA A 136 -1.41 -11.60 -7.96
N ASP A 137 -2.45 -12.38 -8.28
CA ASP A 137 -2.79 -13.62 -7.56
C ASP A 137 -1.95 -14.83 -8.04
N GLN A 138 -2.17 -16.00 -7.44
CA GLN A 138 -1.50 -17.25 -7.79
C GLN A 138 -1.73 -17.73 -9.24
N ASN A 139 -2.73 -17.19 -9.93
CA ASN A 139 -3.03 -17.51 -11.32
C ASN A 139 -2.50 -16.44 -12.29
N GLY A 140 -1.79 -15.43 -11.78
CA GLY A 140 -1.26 -14.32 -12.56
C GLY A 140 -2.30 -13.24 -12.89
N ASN A 141 -3.49 -13.26 -12.28
CA ASN A 141 -4.47 -12.20 -12.50
C ASN A 141 -4.09 -10.96 -11.71
N THR A 142 -4.14 -9.79 -12.34
CA THR A 142 -3.88 -8.51 -11.66
C THR A 142 -4.93 -8.25 -10.57
N VAL A 143 -4.44 -7.97 -9.37
CA VAL A 143 -5.22 -7.54 -8.19
C VAL A 143 -5.12 -6.03 -8.03
N LEU A 144 -3.91 -5.49 -7.99
CA LEU A 144 -3.63 -4.05 -7.88
C LEU A 144 -2.58 -3.64 -8.93
N ASP A 145 -2.73 -2.45 -9.50
CA ASP A 145 -1.71 -1.80 -10.33
C ASP A 145 -1.71 -0.30 -10.00
N PHE A 146 -0.66 0.17 -9.32
CA PHE A 146 -0.66 1.50 -8.71
C PHE A 146 0.72 2.10 -8.62
N TYR A 147 0.78 3.38 -8.28
CA TYR A 147 1.99 4.17 -8.25
C TYR A 147 2.23 4.78 -6.89
N ARG A 148 3.50 4.97 -6.53
CA ARG A 148 3.92 5.76 -5.37
C ARG A 148 5.20 6.51 -5.66
N CYS A 149 5.43 7.61 -4.93
CA CYS A 149 6.65 8.40 -5.07
C CYS A 149 7.40 8.43 -3.73
N ALA A 150 8.57 7.80 -3.69
CA ALA A 150 9.40 7.67 -2.50
C ALA A 150 10.59 8.63 -2.54
N MET A 151 10.85 9.32 -1.45
CA MET A 151 12.09 10.07 -1.25
C MET A 151 13.14 9.18 -0.60
N LEU A 152 14.24 8.95 -1.32
CA LEU A 152 15.36 8.13 -0.87
C LEU A 152 16.62 8.99 -0.68
N PRO A 153 17.48 8.68 0.31
CA PRO A 153 18.82 9.25 0.37
C PRO A 153 19.64 8.78 -0.83
N LEU A 154 20.61 9.61 -1.24
CA LEU A 154 21.75 9.09 -2.00
C LEU A 154 22.63 8.26 -1.06
N SER A 155 23.45 7.39 -1.65
CA SER A 155 24.47 6.62 -0.97
C SER A 155 25.43 7.53 -0.19
N PRO A 156 26.13 7.03 0.85
CA PRO A 156 27.10 7.83 1.59
C PRO A 156 28.22 8.42 0.71
N ASP A 157 28.63 7.70 -0.33
CA ASP A 157 29.71 8.06 -1.25
C ASP A 157 29.22 8.04 -2.72
N PRO A 158 28.33 8.97 -3.12
CA PRO A 158 27.72 8.93 -4.43
C PRO A 158 28.75 9.31 -5.51
N ILE A 159 28.82 8.52 -6.58
CA ILE A 159 29.76 8.74 -7.69
C ILE A 159 29.52 10.12 -8.32
N GLU A 160 30.58 10.90 -8.51
CA GLU A 160 30.49 12.27 -9.05
C GLU A 160 29.99 12.29 -10.50
N ALA A 161 30.44 11.34 -11.32
CA ALA A 161 30.06 11.18 -12.73
C ALA A 161 28.71 10.46 -12.95
N ARG A 162 27.87 10.32 -11.91
CA ARG A 162 26.56 9.67 -12.02
C ARG A 162 25.60 10.45 -12.93
N THR A 163 24.61 9.73 -13.46
CA THR A 163 23.45 10.36 -14.11
C THR A 163 22.63 11.13 -13.07
N ARG A 164 22.45 12.43 -13.30
CA ARG A 164 21.56 13.27 -12.48
C ARG A 164 20.16 13.28 -13.10
N HIS A 165 19.31 12.42 -12.59
CA HIS A 165 17.93 12.29 -13.07
C HIS A 165 17.10 13.54 -12.76
N ALA A 166 16.23 13.94 -13.68
CA ALA A 166 15.47 15.19 -13.61
C ALA A 166 14.03 15.06 -14.15
N ASP A 167 13.45 13.86 -14.08
CA ASP A 167 12.17 13.58 -14.72
C ASP A 167 11.01 14.38 -14.12
N ASP A 168 9.99 14.66 -14.93
CA ASP A 168 8.72 15.17 -14.43
C ASP A 168 7.89 14.04 -13.81
N LEU A 169 7.96 13.94 -12.48
CA LEU A 169 7.20 12.93 -11.72
C LEU A 169 5.72 13.32 -11.52
N GLY A 170 5.31 14.54 -11.88
CA GLY A 170 3.94 15.03 -11.70
C GLY A 170 2.93 14.25 -12.54
N ALA A 171 3.35 13.83 -13.74
CA ALA A 171 2.53 13.11 -14.71
C ALA A 171 2.48 11.58 -14.50
N ILE A 172 3.18 11.03 -13.50
CA ILE A 172 3.27 9.57 -13.32
C ILE A 172 1.98 9.01 -12.72
N GLY A 173 1.46 7.95 -13.35
CA GLY A 173 0.19 7.33 -13.01
C GLY A 173 -0.98 7.91 -13.80
N PRO A 174 -2.19 7.37 -13.62
CA PRO A 174 -3.35 7.79 -14.40
C PRO A 174 -3.70 9.27 -14.17
N SER A 175 -3.91 10.02 -15.25
CA SER A 175 -4.30 11.43 -15.23
C SER A 175 -5.79 11.64 -14.92
N GLU A 176 -6.62 10.65 -15.25
CA GLU A 176 -8.06 10.66 -15.01
C GLU A 176 -8.48 9.39 -14.27
N PRO A 177 -9.37 9.48 -13.28
CA PRO A 177 -9.94 8.30 -12.64
C PRO A 177 -10.84 7.57 -13.63
N ALA A 178 -10.52 6.31 -13.92
CA ALA A 178 -11.43 5.43 -14.65
C ALA A 178 -12.76 5.29 -13.88
N PRO A 179 -13.90 5.09 -14.56
CA PRO A 179 -15.20 4.99 -13.91
C PRO A 179 -15.20 3.88 -12.86
N TYR A 180 -15.89 4.10 -11.74
CA TYR A 180 -16.12 3.04 -10.77
C TYR A 180 -17.00 1.97 -11.39
N VAL A 181 -16.54 0.72 -11.33
CA VAL A 181 -17.29 -0.44 -11.81
C VAL A 181 -17.51 -1.38 -10.63
N SER A 182 -18.68 -1.99 -10.60
CA SER A 182 -18.95 -3.08 -9.66
C SER A 182 -18.03 -4.26 -9.96
N PRO A 183 -17.63 -5.04 -8.95
CA PRO A 183 -16.87 -6.26 -9.18
C PRO A 183 -17.69 -7.24 -10.03
N ASP A 184 -17.06 -7.86 -11.03
CA ASP A 184 -17.72 -8.82 -11.89
C ASP A 184 -18.26 -10.02 -11.09
N GLY A 185 -19.50 -10.42 -11.37
CA GLY A 185 -20.14 -11.58 -10.78
C GLY A 185 -20.68 -11.41 -9.36
N TRP A 186 -20.58 -10.22 -8.75
CA TRP A 186 -21.17 -9.97 -7.44
C TRP A 186 -22.68 -9.71 -7.54
N ASP A 187 -23.46 -10.42 -6.75
CA ASP A 187 -24.90 -10.20 -6.56
C ASP A 187 -25.13 -9.06 -5.55
N LEU A 188 -25.14 -7.84 -6.08
CA LEU A 188 -25.35 -6.63 -5.30
C LEU A 188 -26.80 -6.45 -4.83
N ASP A 189 -27.76 -7.10 -5.48
CA ASP A 189 -29.15 -7.09 -5.04
C ASP A 189 -29.29 -7.91 -3.75
N THR A 190 -28.71 -9.10 -3.69
CA THR A 190 -28.59 -9.89 -2.45
C THR A 190 -27.90 -9.10 -1.33
N TYR A 191 -26.84 -8.34 -1.64
CA TYR A 191 -26.19 -7.49 -0.63
C TYR A 191 -27.15 -6.43 -0.09
N ARG A 192 -27.88 -5.74 -0.98
CA ARG A 192 -28.84 -4.69 -0.62
C ARG A 192 -30.00 -5.21 0.22
N GLU A 193 -30.53 -6.39 -0.11
CA GLU A 193 -31.62 -7.04 0.63
C GLU A 193 -31.19 -7.40 2.06
N ARG A 194 -29.96 -7.93 2.23
CA ARG A 194 -29.46 -8.38 3.53
C ARG A 194 -28.83 -7.28 4.38
N VAL A 195 -28.43 -6.19 3.74
CA VAL A 195 -27.80 -5.03 4.39
C VAL A 195 -28.59 -3.77 4.09
N PRO A 196 -29.86 -3.67 4.56
CA PRO A 196 -30.64 -2.46 4.35
C PRO A 196 -30.05 -1.30 5.14
N GLY A 197 -30.18 -0.09 4.62
CA GLY A 197 -29.81 1.13 5.33
C GLY A 197 -29.60 2.31 4.40
N ARG A 198 -29.46 3.49 5.02
CA ARG A 198 -29.34 4.77 4.31
C ARG A 198 -28.06 4.90 3.48
N HIS A 199 -27.09 4.01 3.64
CA HIS A 199 -25.82 4.01 2.90
C HIS A 199 -25.98 3.81 1.39
N PHE A 200 -27.19 3.54 0.90
CA PHE A 200 -27.52 3.54 -0.51
C PHE A 200 -28.30 4.78 -0.99
N ASP A 201 -28.66 5.69 -0.09
CA ASP A 201 -29.51 6.83 -0.41
C ASP A 201 -28.68 7.90 -1.12
N SER A 202 -29.20 8.41 -2.24
CA SER A 202 -28.53 9.43 -3.03
C SER A 202 -28.51 10.81 -2.37
N ASP A 203 -29.34 11.03 -1.34
CA ASP A 203 -29.39 12.29 -0.58
C ASP A 203 -28.15 12.49 0.30
N LEU A 204 -27.36 11.45 0.53
CA LEU A 204 -26.08 11.54 1.23
C LEU A 204 -25.01 12.28 0.42
N VAL A 205 -25.19 12.47 -0.89
CA VAL A 205 -24.22 13.20 -1.73
C VAL A 205 -24.06 14.64 -1.24
N GLY A 206 -22.81 15.02 -0.95
CA GLY A 206 -22.47 16.35 -0.40
C GLY A 206 -22.59 16.46 1.12
N SER A 207 -23.00 15.39 1.82
CA SER A 207 -23.02 15.37 3.28
C SER A 207 -21.62 15.35 3.87
N VAL A 208 -21.46 16.00 5.03
CA VAL A 208 -20.24 15.99 5.82
C VAL A 208 -20.49 15.20 7.10
N PHE A 209 -19.63 14.20 7.35
CA PHE A 209 -19.68 13.37 8.55
C PHE A 209 -18.49 13.66 9.45
N HIS A 210 -18.71 13.59 10.76
CA HIS A 210 -17.68 13.70 11.77
C HIS A 210 -17.58 12.38 12.52
N SER A 211 -16.38 11.78 12.51
CA SER A 211 -16.07 10.56 13.25
C SER A 211 -15.54 10.91 14.64
N SER A 212 -15.65 9.98 15.60
CA SER A 212 -14.84 10.04 16.82
C SER A 212 -13.38 9.64 16.55
N GLY A 213 -12.50 9.93 17.50
CA GLY A 213 -11.09 9.54 17.41
C GLY A 213 -10.88 8.01 17.39
N ASP A 214 -9.63 7.64 17.10
CA ASP A 214 -9.11 6.29 17.30
C ASP A 214 -7.63 6.37 17.72
N VAL A 215 -7.13 5.32 18.38
CA VAL A 215 -5.76 5.30 18.90
C VAL A 215 -4.79 4.79 17.84
N VAL A 216 -3.63 5.44 17.71
CA VAL A 216 -2.52 4.92 16.91
C VAL A 216 -1.68 4.01 17.81
N SER A 217 -1.95 2.71 17.76
CA SER A 217 -1.18 1.67 18.45
C SER A 217 -0.76 0.56 17.49
N SER A 218 0.23 -0.24 17.90
CA SER A 218 0.69 -1.42 17.16
C SER A 218 1.16 -1.15 15.71
N ALA A 219 1.72 0.04 15.46
CA ALA A 219 2.21 0.42 14.14
C ALA A 219 3.38 -0.46 13.65
N PRO A 220 4.38 -0.84 14.47
CA PRO A 220 5.40 -1.79 14.05
C PRO A 220 4.83 -3.18 13.73
N GLU A 221 3.81 -3.63 14.47
CA GLU A 221 3.14 -4.91 14.23
C GLU A 221 2.45 -4.93 12.86
N LEU A 222 1.78 -3.84 12.45
CA LEU A 222 1.21 -3.74 11.09
C LEU A 222 2.30 -3.78 10.02
N ALA A 223 3.42 -3.08 10.24
CA ALA A 223 4.53 -3.10 9.29
C ALA A 223 5.11 -4.51 9.16
N ARG A 224 5.34 -5.23 10.27
CA ARG A 224 5.81 -6.62 10.25
C ARG A 224 4.80 -7.58 9.59
N LEU A 225 3.52 -7.44 9.93
CA LEU A 225 2.41 -8.25 9.38
C LEU A 225 2.36 -8.18 7.85
N SER A 226 2.63 -7.00 7.29
CA SER A 226 2.53 -6.71 5.86
C SER A 226 3.85 -6.87 5.09
N LEU A 227 4.92 -7.38 5.71
CA LEU A 227 6.28 -7.42 5.16
C LEU A 227 6.87 -6.04 4.83
N ASN A 228 6.31 -4.97 5.40
CA ASN A 228 6.88 -3.64 5.25
C ASN A 228 8.16 -3.52 6.07
N ILE A 229 9.30 -3.42 5.38
CA ILE A 229 10.64 -3.33 5.97
C ILE A 229 11.22 -1.92 5.91
N ALA A 230 10.44 -0.88 5.57
CA ALA A 230 10.94 0.49 5.59
C ALA A 230 11.48 0.85 6.98
N ALA A 231 12.79 1.15 7.06
CA ALA A 231 13.51 1.21 8.32
C ALA A 231 12.93 2.25 9.29
N THR A 232 12.35 3.34 8.76
CA THR A 232 11.72 4.39 9.57
C THR A 232 10.55 3.91 10.44
N HIS A 233 9.92 2.77 10.12
CA HIS A 233 8.84 2.19 10.93
C HIS A 233 9.33 1.32 12.08
N HIS A 234 10.61 0.94 12.06
CA HIS A 234 11.18 -0.07 12.96
C HIS A 234 12.35 0.47 13.79
N ASP A 235 13.22 1.26 13.19
CA ASP A 235 14.44 1.77 13.79
C ASP A 235 14.31 3.25 14.14
N ASP A 236 14.33 3.53 15.44
CA ASP A 236 14.22 4.88 15.99
C ASP A 236 15.37 5.80 15.57
N ARG A 237 16.54 5.22 15.24
CA ARG A 237 17.75 5.96 14.87
C ARG A 237 17.69 6.56 13.46
N VAL A 238 16.75 6.09 12.62
CA VAL A 238 16.61 6.55 11.22
C VAL A 238 15.91 7.90 11.13
N GLY A 239 14.94 8.17 12.01
CA GLY A 239 14.14 9.40 11.98
C GLY A 239 14.68 10.48 12.91
N ALA A 240 14.52 11.75 12.51
CA ALA A 240 14.95 12.89 13.35
C ALA A 240 14.16 13.03 14.67
N HIS A 241 12.95 12.45 14.72
CA HIS A 241 12.05 12.48 15.88
C HIS A 241 11.65 11.06 16.32
N GLY A 242 12.51 10.08 16.03
CA GLY A 242 12.23 8.67 16.25
C GLY A 242 11.49 8.01 15.08
N ARG A 243 10.81 6.90 15.35
CA ARG A 243 10.05 6.15 14.34
C ARG A 243 8.89 6.95 13.74
N LEU A 244 8.63 6.73 12.45
CA LEU A 244 7.44 7.24 11.77
C LEU A 244 6.41 6.12 11.61
N VAL A 245 5.14 6.44 11.82
CA VAL A 245 4.04 5.51 11.55
C VAL A 245 3.88 5.31 10.05
N TYR A 246 3.69 4.06 9.62
CA TYR A 246 3.40 3.73 8.23
C TYR A 246 2.09 4.39 7.77
N GLY A 247 2.11 5.07 6.61
CA GLY A 247 0.95 5.79 6.09
C GLY A 247 -0.31 4.92 5.91
N GLY A 248 -0.16 3.64 5.57
CA GLY A 248 -1.29 2.71 5.48
C GLY A 248 -1.97 2.45 6.83
N HIS A 249 -1.26 2.60 7.95
CA HIS A 249 -1.87 2.55 9.29
C HIS A 249 -2.88 3.68 9.48
N THR A 250 -2.46 4.91 9.15
CA THR A 250 -3.33 6.09 9.20
C THR A 250 -4.51 5.98 8.24
N ILE A 251 -4.28 5.49 7.02
CA ILE A 251 -5.34 5.24 6.03
C ILE A 251 -6.32 4.18 6.53
N GLY A 252 -5.82 3.11 7.15
CA GLY A 252 -6.63 2.03 7.72
C GLY A 252 -7.53 2.50 8.85
N ILE A 253 -7.00 3.30 9.80
CA ILE A 253 -7.81 3.94 10.85
C ILE A 253 -8.87 4.85 10.23
N ALA A 254 -8.52 5.66 9.22
CA ALA A 254 -9.48 6.53 8.56
C ALA A 254 -10.60 5.72 7.86
N LEU A 255 -10.27 4.58 7.25
CA LEU A 255 -11.26 3.67 6.68
C LEU A 255 -12.14 3.02 7.76
N ALA A 256 -11.57 2.61 8.88
CA ALA A 256 -12.33 2.06 10.01
C ALA A 256 -13.30 3.11 10.58
N GLN A 257 -12.88 4.37 10.65
CA GLN A 257 -13.75 5.50 11.01
C GLN A 257 -14.87 5.75 10.00
N ALA A 258 -14.57 5.66 8.70
CA ALA A 258 -15.55 5.86 7.62
C ALA A 258 -16.60 4.73 7.53
N THR A 259 -16.29 3.54 8.07
CA THR A 259 -17.17 2.35 8.03
C THR A 259 -17.93 2.10 9.34
N ARG A 260 -17.96 3.07 10.26
CA ARG A 260 -18.63 2.94 11.55
C ARG A 260 -20.15 2.83 11.46
#